data_AF-C1MHT5-F1
#
_entry.id   AF-C1MHT5-F1
#
_cell.length_a   1.000
_cell.length_b   1.000
_cell.length_c   1.000
_cell.angle_alpha   90.00
_cell.angle_beta   90.00
_cell.angle_gamma   90.00
#
_symmetry.space_group_name_H-M   'P 1'
#
loop_
_entity.id
_entity.type
_entity.pdbx_description
1 polymer ?
#
loop_
_entity_poly.entity_id
_entity_poly.type
_entity_poly.pdbx_seq_one_letter_code
_entity_poly.pdbx_strand_id
1 'polypeptide(L)'
;MNDDGTLKFDDDELPDNLFDAVNTAAIATDEAIAQGSLGNLVELRIPELWDPISGNVMAEAGDQLKVWEITREYTRALCERLGPDARVKAVFPDAGAAAMLAARWPDAPFAIASANDRKLYDDADEVLVFAAPDPPSLESVMKASKIANENGAAVVLINPRLASGDAGLGLNFRRMRENFLGRMTVVYALQPLPWCNGSIFKRFPGQWRLYLEDEARPGRFKLVKESYQRLAGDELDDVVMAEFRPKGEDGEEIEAGAVEKVFGIVASMQRFMNSLR
;
A
#
# COMPACT_ATOMS: atom_id res chain seq x y z
N MET A 1 -14.04 -2.11 25.11
CA MET A 1 -14.67 -3.22 24.38
C MET A 1 -14.89 -2.74 22.95
N ASN A 2 -14.75 -3.63 21.97
CA ASN A 2 -15.15 -3.37 20.59
C ASN A 2 -16.68 -3.38 20.48
N ASP A 3 -17.22 -2.99 19.33
CA ASP A 3 -18.66 -2.89 19.09
C ASP A 3 -19.39 -4.26 19.23
N ASP A 4 -18.65 -5.36 19.17
CA ASP A 4 -19.10 -6.74 19.37
C ASP A 4 -18.97 -7.24 20.82
N GLY A 5 -18.52 -6.40 21.75
CA GLY A 5 -18.35 -6.74 23.17
C GLY A 5 -17.04 -7.45 23.51
N THR A 6 -16.14 -7.65 22.56
CA THR A 6 -14.80 -8.20 22.82
C THR A 6 -13.88 -7.16 23.49
N LEU A 7 -12.81 -7.62 24.15
CA LEU A 7 -11.80 -6.71 24.69
C LEU A 7 -11.11 -5.98 23.53
N LYS A 8 -10.92 -4.66 23.69
CA LYS A 8 -10.26 -3.83 22.67
C LYS A 8 -8.75 -3.90 22.86
N PHE A 9 -8.04 -4.13 21.78
CA PHE A 9 -6.58 -4.20 21.70
C PHE A 9 -6.07 -3.26 20.60
N ASP A 10 -4.78 -2.94 20.66
CA ASP A 10 -4.18 -1.95 19.76
C ASP A 10 -4.14 -2.42 18.30
N ASP A 11 -4.06 -3.73 18.09
CA ASP A 11 -3.98 -4.40 16.79
C ASP A 11 -5.33 -4.81 16.21
N ASP A 12 -6.46 -4.51 16.88
CA ASP A 12 -7.81 -4.77 16.33
C ASP A 12 -8.09 -3.97 15.04
N GLU A 13 -7.26 -2.97 14.71
CA GLU A 13 -7.34 -2.24 13.44
C GLU A 13 -6.56 -2.89 12.29
N LEU A 14 -5.72 -3.89 12.58
CA LEU A 14 -5.03 -4.66 11.55
C LEU A 14 -6.02 -5.62 10.88
N PRO A 15 -5.94 -5.83 9.56
CA PRO A 15 -6.83 -6.74 8.87
C PRO A 15 -6.50 -8.20 9.20
N ASP A 16 -7.54 -9.01 9.41
CA ASP A 16 -7.38 -10.45 9.70
C ASP A 16 -6.89 -11.25 8.47
N ASN A 17 -7.23 -10.78 7.27
CA ASN A 17 -6.87 -11.41 6.01
C ASN A 17 -6.87 -10.40 4.85
N LEU A 18 -6.53 -10.87 3.65
CA LEU A 18 -6.46 -10.03 2.45
C LEU A 18 -7.81 -9.39 2.08
N PHE A 19 -8.93 -10.09 2.23
CA PHE A 19 -10.25 -9.52 1.91
C PHE A 19 -10.57 -8.36 2.86
N ASP A 20 -10.26 -8.51 4.14
CA ASP A 20 -10.45 -7.44 5.13
C ASP A 20 -9.51 -6.27 4.86
N ALA A 21 -8.28 -6.52 4.43
CA ALA A 21 -7.34 -5.48 4.03
C ALA A 21 -7.86 -4.69 2.81
N VAL A 22 -8.39 -5.39 1.81
CA VAL A 22 -8.97 -4.80 0.60
C VAL A 22 -10.20 -3.95 0.93
N ASN A 23 -11.11 -4.47 1.75
CA ASN A 23 -12.30 -3.74 2.20
C ASN A 23 -11.90 -2.50 3.00
N THR A 24 -10.98 -2.64 3.95
CA THR A 24 -10.50 -1.52 4.78
C THR A 24 -9.80 -0.46 3.95
N ALA A 25 -9.06 -0.85 2.91
CA ALA A 25 -8.47 0.09 1.96
C ALA A 25 -9.55 0.89 1.22
N ALA A 26 -10.62 0.25 0.76
CA ALA A 26 -11.74 0.94 0.10
C ALA A 26 -12.45 1.92 1.06
N ILE A 27 -12.62 1.55 2.34
CA ILE A 27 -13.16 2.44 3.38
C ILE A 27 -12.27 3.67 3.55
N ALA A 28 -10.96 3.47 3.71
CA ALA A 28 -10.02 4.57 3.91
C ALA A 28 -9.98 5.52 2.69
N THR A 29 -10.11 4.97 1.48
CA THR A 29 -10.18 5.77 0.25
C THR A 29 -11.47 6.61 0.18
N ASP A 30 -12.62 6.01 0.45
CA ASP A 30 -13.91 6.71 0.50
C ASP A 30 -13.88 7.87 1.51
N GLU A 31 -13.39 7.61 2.73
CA GLU A 31 -13.20 8.64 3.77
C GLU A 31 -12.25 9.77 3.31
N ALA A 32 -11.17 9.42 2.60
CA ALA A 32 -10.23 10.39 2.07
C ALA A 32 -10.86 11.25 0.96
N ILE A 33 -11.61 10.64 0.04
CA ILE A 33 -12.33 11.35 -1.03
C ILE A 33 -13.39 12.29 -0.43
N ALA A 34 -14.15 11.83 0.55
CA ALA A 34 -15.14 12.64 1.27
C ALA A 34 -14.51 13.86 1.97
N GLN A 35 -13.22 13.77 2.34
CA GLN A 35 -12.43 14.88 2.90
C GLN A 35 -11.66 15.70 1.85
N GLY A 36 -11.92 15.47 0.55
CA GLY A 36 -11.36 16.25 -0.55
C GLY A 36 -10.04 15.74 -1.12
N SER A 37 -9.60 14.52 -0.76
CA SER A 37 -8.40 13.92 -1.31
C SER A 37 -8.61 13.44 -2.75
N LEU A 38 -8.02 14.15 -3.71
CA LEU A 38 -8.13 13.82 -5.15
C LEU A 38 -7.03 12.89 -5.66
N GLY A 39 -5.91 12.75 -4.95
CA GLY A 39 -4.80 11.87 -5.35
C GLY A 39 -4.49 10.90 -4.24
N ASN A 40 -4.76 9.62 -4.45
CA ASN A 40 -4.77 8.61 -3.40
C ASN A 40 -3.88 7.41 -3.78
N LEU A 41 -3.18 6.88 -2.79
CA LEU A 41 -2.29 5.73 -2.94
C LEU A 41 -2.69 4.63 -1.96
N VAL A 42 -2.91 3.43 -2.49
CA VAL A 42 -3.19 2.20 -1.74
C VAL A 42 -2.04 1.23 -1.93
N GLU A 43 -1.41 0.84 -0.82
CA GLU A 43 -0.26 -0.06 -0.81
C GLU A 43 -0.57 -1.34 -0.02
N LEU A 44 -1.07 -2.36 -0.70
CA LEU A 44 -1.21 -3.71 -0.19
C LEU A 44 0.06 -4.50 -0.53
N ARG A 45 1.08 -4.41 0.34
CA ARG A 45 2.38 -5.08 0.13
C ARG A 45 2.33 -6.53 0.61
N ILE A 46 1.60 -7.33 -0.16
CA ILE A 46 1.41 -8.76 0.06
C ILE A 46 2.74 -9.46 -0.23
N PRO A 47 3.31 -10.25 0.70
CA PRO A 47 4.64 -10.86 0.53
C PRO A 47 4.80 -11.68 -0.75
N GLU A 48 3.73 -12.30 -1.25
CA GLU A 48 3.73 -13.07 -2.50
C GLU A 48 3.77 -12.21 -3.76
N LEU A 49 3.44 -10.92 -3.67
CA LEU A 49 3.31 -9.99 -4.80
C LEU A 49 4.22 -8.76 -4.65
N TRP A 50 5.03 -8.72 -3.58
CA TRP A 50 5.88 -7.60 -3.23
C TRP A 50 7.15 -8.06 -2.51
N ASP A 51 8.30 -7.53 -2.94
CA ASP A 51 9.58 -7.68 -2.26
C ASP A 51 10.18 -6.32 -1.88
N PRO A 52 11.00 -6.25 -0.80
CA PRO A 52 11.57 -5.00 -0.33
C PRO A 52 12.51 -4.27 -1.29
N ILE A 53 13.21 -4.97 -2.20
CA ILE A 53 14.14 -4.34 -3.14
C ILE A 53 13.41 -3.87 -4.38
N SER A 54 12.66 -4.78 -4.99
CA SER A 54 12.11 -4.62 -6.32
C SER A 54 10.67 -4.12 -6.27
N GLY A 55 10.04 -4.03 -5.11
CA GLY A 55 8.68 -3.53 -4.96
C GLY A 55 7.66 -4.58 -5.38
N ASN A 56 6.57 -4.16 -6.04
CA ASN A 56 5.57 -5.14 -6.50
C ASN A 56 6.13 -6.02 -7.62
N VAL A 57 6.40 -7.27 -7.28
CA VAL A 57 6.94 -8.32 -8.15
C VAL A 57 5.80 -9.17 -8.65
N MET A 58 5.49 -9.03 -9.93
CA MET A 58 4.65 -9.98 -10.67
C MET A 58 5.58 -11.00 -11.34
N ALA A 59 6.36 -11.72 -10.53
CA ALA A 59 7.47 -12.55 -11.01
C ALA A 59 6.98 -13.89 -11.57
N GLU A 60 5.90 -14.43 -11.01
CA GLU A 60 5.38 -15.74 -11.36
C GLU A 60 4.21 -15.65 -12.35
N ALA A 61 4.01 -16.74 -13.09
CA ALA A 61 2.85 -16.88 -13.97
C ALA A 61 1.55 -16.77 -13.16
N GLY A 62 0.71 -15.80 -13.51
CA GLY A 62 -0.58 -15.56 -12.86
C GLY A 62 -0.58 -14.47 -11.79
N ASP A 63 0.57 -13.92 -11.39
CA ASP A 63 0.63 -12.83 -10.40
C ASP A 63 -0.08 -11.56 -10.89
N GLN A 64 -0.01 -11.27 -12.19
CA GLN A 64 -0.79 -10.20 -12.82
C GLN A 64 -2.28 -10.37 -12.55
N LEU A 65 -2.78 -11.61 -12.68
CA LEU A 65 -4.20 -11.91 -12.46
C LEU A 65 -4.59 -11.73 -11.00
N LYS A 66 -3.74 -12.13 -10.05
CA LYS A 66 -3.97 -11.90 -8.62
C LYS A 66 -4.08 -10.40 -8.30
N VAL A 67 -3.17 -9.59 -8.85
CA VAL A 67 -3.19 -8.12 -8.68
C VAL A 67 -4.47 -7.52 -9.28
N TRP A 68 -4.91 -8.01 -10.44
CA TRP A 68 -6.15 -7.56 -11.05
C TRP A 68 -7.39 -8.00 -10.27
N GLU A 69 -7.40 -9.21 -9.70
CA GLU A 69 -8.47 -9.68 -8.80
C GLU A 69 -8.54 -8.85 -7.52
N ILE A 70 -7.41 -8.54 -6.89
CA ILE A 70 -7.33 -7.61 -5.75
C ILE A 70 -7.91 -6.25 -6.14
N THR A 71 -7.53 -5.73 -7.32
CA THR A 71 -8.04 -4.45 -7.80
C THR A 71 -9.54 -4.52 -8.05
N ARG A 72 -10.07 -5.61 -8.62
CA ARG A 72 -11.51 -5.80 -8.81
C ARG A 72 -12.26 -5.74 -7.48
N GLU A 73 -11.83 -6.53 -6.50
CA GLU A 73 -12.50 -6.56 -5.19
C GLU A 73 -12.43 -5.20 -4.50
N TYR A 74 -11.27 -4.53 -4.56
CA TYR A 74 -11.10 -3.18 -4.07
C TYR A 74 -12.06 -2.18 -4.75
N THR A 75 -12.09 -2.17 -6.08
CA THR A 75 -12.93 -1.25 -6.84
C THR A 75 -14.41 -1.53 -6.61
N ARG A 76 -14.82 -2.80 -6.50
CA ARG A 76 -16.18 -3.20 -6.16
C ARG A 76 -16.59 -2.68 -4.78
N ALA A 77 -15.77 -2.92 -3.76
CA ALA A 77 -16.01 -2.40 -2.42
C ALA A 77 -16.09 -0.87 -2.41
N LEU A 78 -15.24 -0.19 -3.19
CA LEU A 78 -15.29 1.27 -3.32
C LEU A 78 -16.59 1.76 -3.99
N CYS A 79 -17.07 1.09 -5.03
CA CYS A 79 -18.36 1.41 -5.67
C CYS A 79 -19.53 1.26 -4.68
N GLU A 80 -19.55 0.17 -3.92
CA GLU A 80 -20.58 -0.07 -2.89
C GLU A 80 -20.63 1.05 -1.85
N ARG A 81 -19.48 1.66 -1.52
CA ARG A 81 -19.37 2.76 -0.57
C ARG A 81 -19.77 4.12 -1.14
N LEU A 82 -19.29 4.44 -2.34
CA LEU A 82 -19.62 5.71 -3.01
C LEU A 82 -21.09 5.76 -3.44
N GLY A 83 -21.73 4.60 -3.61
CA GLY A 83 -23.13 4.45 -3.95
C GLY A 83 -23.35 4.06 -5.41
N PRO A 84 -24.58 3.64 -5.77
CA PRO A 84 -24.88 3.04 -7.07
C PRO A 84 -24.75 3.99 -8.26
N ASP A 85 -24.81 5.31 -8.02
CA ASP A 85 -24.70 6.33 -9.06
C ASP A 85 -23.24 6.75 -9.31
N ALA A 86 -22.30 6.32 -8.46
CA ALA A 86 -20.90 6.72 -8.53
C ALA A 86 -20.23 6.15 -9.79
N ARG A 87 -19.61 7.03 -10.56
CA ARG A 87 -18.97 6.68 -11.84
C ARG A 87 -17.50 6.31 -11.64
N VAL A 88 -17.26 5.05 -11.28
CA VAL A 88 -15.90 4.52 -11.07
C VAL A 88 -15.38 3.82 -12.34
N LYS A 89 -14.11 4.09 -12.69
CA LYS A 89 -13.41 3.46 -13.82
C LYS A 89 -12.10 2.84 -13.36
N ALA A 90 -11.96 1.53 -13.53
CA ALA A 90 -10.72 0.79 -13.32
C ALA A 90 -9.89 0.75 -14.61
N VAL A 91 -8.62 1.15 -14.52
CA VAL A 91 -7.67 1.24 -15.64
C VAL A 91 -6.61 0.16 -15.50
N PHE A 92 -6.49 -0.70 -16.52
CA PHE A 92 -5.56 -1.83 -16.58
C PHE A 92 -4.41 -1.55 -17.57
N PRO A 93 -3.31 -2.32 -17.54
CA PRO A 93 -2.06 -1.95 -18.23
C PRO A 93 -2.18 -1.74 -19.73
N ASP A 94 -3.01 -2.53 -20.42
CA ASP A 94 -3.19 -2.46 -21.86
C ASP A 94 -4.58 -2.94 -22.32
N ALA A 95 -4.88 -2.73 -23.60
CA ALA A 95 -6.16 -3.05 -24.21
C ALA A 95 -6.48 -4.56 -24.21
N GLY A 96 -5.46 -5.41 -24.30
CA GLY A 96 -5.63 -6.86 -24.23
C GLY A 96 -6.04 -7.30 -22.83
N ALA A 97 -5.36 -6.79 -21.81
CA ALA A 97 -5.73 -7.01 -20.41
C ALA A 97 -7.15 -6.50 -20.13
N ALA A 98 -7.46 -5.25 -20.53
CA ALA A 98 -8.78 -4.65 -20.34
C ALA A 98 -9.89 -5.47 -21.02
N ALA A 99 -9.70 -5.89 -22.28
CA ALA A 99 -10.69 -6.70 -23.00
C ALA A 99 -10.90 -8.08 -22.36
N MET A 100 -9.80 -8.75 -21.96
CA MET A 100 -9.87 -10.03 -21.27
C MET A 100 -10.64 -9.91 -19.94
N LEU A 101 -10.34 -8.88 -19.15
CA LEU A 101 -10.98 -8.66 -17.86
C LEU A 101 -12.44 -8.24 -17.98
N ALA A 102 -12.79 -7.44 -18.99
CA ALA A 102 -14.18 -7.12 -19.30
C ALA A 102 -15.00 -8.36 -19.69
N ALA A 103 -14.41 -9.30 -20.43
CA ALA A 103 -15.04 -10.58 -20.73
C ALA A 103 -15.16 -11.49 -19.49
N ARG A 104 -14.20 -11.40 -18.56
CA ARG A 104 -14.17 -12.21 -17.33
C ARG A 104 -15.10 -11.68 -16.24
N TRP A 105 -15.37 -10.38 -16.21
CA TRP A 105 -16.15 -9.69 -15.18
C TRP A 105 -17.33 -8.92 -15.80
N PRO A 106 -18.29 -9.62 -16.42
CA PRO A 106 -19.43 -8.98 -17.08
C PRO A 106 -20.37 -8.24 -16.10
N ASP A 107 -20.23 -8.51 -14.81
CA ASP A 107 -21.00 -7.98 -13.69
C ASP A 107 -20.22 -6.93 -12.86
N ALA A 108 -19.05 -6.50 -13.32
CA ALA A 108 -18.28 -5.46 -12.64
C ALA A 108 -19.13 -4.16 -12.51
N PRO A 109 -19.28 -3.59 -11.31
CA PRO A 109 -20.06 -2.36 -11.11
C PRO A 109 -19.30 -1.09 -11.54
N PHE A 110 -18.21 -1.24 -12.27
CA PHE A 110 -17.30 -0.17 -12.68
C PHE A 110 -16.92 -0.34 -14.15
N ALA A 111 -16.55 0.77 -14.80
CA ALA A 111 -16.03 0.73 -16.16
C ALA A 111 -14.61 0.15 -16.18
N ILE A 112 -14.30 -0.67 -17.20
CA ILE A 112 -12.96 -1.22 -17.42
C ILE A 112 -12.34 -0.49 -18.61
N ALA A 113 -11.14 0.05 -18.41
CA ALA A 113 -10.39 0.81 -19.40
C ALA A 113 -8.92 0.35 -19.46
N SER A 114 -8.20 0.80 -20.48
CA SER A 114 -6.79 0.48 -20.70
C SER A 114 -5.92 1.73 -20.59
N ALA A 115 -4.75 1.61 -19.96
CA ALA A 115 -3.78 2.71 -19.82
C ALA A 115 -3.27 3.25 -21.18
N ASN A 116 -3.48 2.48 -22.25
CA ASN A 116 -3.16 2.84 -23.63
C ASN A 116 -4.32 3.55 -24.35
N ASP A 117 -5.48 3.73 -23.70
CA ASP A 117 -6.61 4.41 -24.29
C ASP A 117 -6.27 5.88 -24.55
N ARG A 118 -6.69 6.38 -25.73
CA ARG A 118 -6.40 7.76 -26.15
C ARG A 118 -7.00 8.79 -25.18
N LYS A 119 -8.13 8.46 -24.55
CA LYS A 119 -8.84 9.29 -23.58
C LYS A 119 -9.18 8.41 -22.36
N LEU A 120 -8.39 8.53 -21.30
CA LEU A 120 -8.59 7.79 -20.05
C LEU A 120 -9.70 8.38 -19.18
N TYR A 121 -9.72 9.71 -19.04
CA TYR A 121 -10.71 10.46 -18.27
C TYR A 121 -11.84 10.97 -19.17
N ASP A 122 -13.08 10.79 -18.75
CA ASP A 122 -14.30 11.42 -19.26
C ASP A 122 -14.92 12.32 -18.19
N ASP A 123 -15.61 13.39 -18.60
CA ASP A 123 -16.11 14.42 -17.67
C ASP A 123 -17.14 13.91 -16.65
N ALA A 124 -17.68 12.73 -16.90
CA ALA A 124 -18.62 12.09 -16.01
C ALA A 124 -18.01 10.90 -15.25
N ASP A 125 -16.68 10.70 -15.30
CA ASP A 125 -15.97 9.85 -14.35
C ASP A 125 -15.79 10.60 -13.03
N GLU A 126 -16.06 9.94 -11.90
CA GLU A 126 -15.87 10.49 -10.56
C GLU A 126 -14.60 9.95 -9.90
N VAL A 127 -14.25 8.68 -10.19
CA VAL A 127 -13.05 8.04 -9.65
C VAL A 127 -12.33 7.20 -10.69
N LEU A 128 -11.03 7.45 -10.88
CA LEU A 128 -10.13 6.59 -11.66
C LEU A 128 -9.31 5.70 -10.72
N VAL A 129 -9.36 4.38 -10.91
CA VAL A 129 -8.56 3.40 -10.16
C VAL A 129 -7.55 2.73 -11.09
N PHE A 130 -6.27 3.03 -10.94
CA PHE A 130 -5.21 2.44 -11.76
C PHE A 130 -4.65 1.18 -11.11
N ALA A 131 -4.82 0.04 -11.80
CA ALA A 131 -4.38 -1.28 -11.36
C ALA A 131 -2.86 -1.45 -11.56
N ALA A 132 -2.09 -1.32 -10.49
CA ALA A 132 -0.64 -1.51 -10.47
C ALA A 132 0.11 -0.88 -11.66
N PRO A 133 -0.07 0.44 -11.90
CA PRO A 133 0.54 1.11 -13.03
C PRO A 133 2.06 0.94 -13.02
N ASP A 134 2.60 0.69 -14.21
CA ASP A 134 3.99 0.32 -14.45
C ASP A 134 4.78 1.47 -15.09
N PRO A 135 6.12 1.38 -15.17
CA PRO A 135 6.91 2.47 -15.73
C PRO A 135 6.50 2.92 -17.15
N PRO A 136 6.17 2.01 -18.10
CA PRO A 136 5.63 2.38 -19.41
C PRO A 136 4.35 3.24 -19.37
N SER A 137 3.46 3.02 -18.39
CA SER A 137 2.22 3.78 -18.27
C SER A 137 2.35 5.09 -17.47
N LEU A 138 3.51 5.41 -16.89
CA LEU A 138 3.68 6.57 -16.01
C LEU A 138 3.16 7.88 -16.63
N GLU A 139 3.51 8.18 -17.88
CA GLU A 139 3.13 9.44 -18.51
C GLU A 139 1.60 9.52 -18.74
N SER A 140 0.97 8.43 -19.21
CA SER A 140 -0.48 8.41 -19.43
C SER A 140 -1.24 8.50 -18.12
N VAL A 141 -0.81 7.77 -17.09
CA VAL A 141 -1.37 7.82 -15.74
C VAL A 141 -1.25 9.23 -15.15
N MET A 142 -0.07 9.86 -15.24
CA MET A 142 0.13 11.23 -14.74
C MET A 142 -0.75 12.24 -15.44
N LYS A 143 -0.85 12.16 -16.78
CA LYS A 143 -1.69 13.05 -17.57
C LYS A 143 -3.17 12.89 -17.23
N ALA A 144 -3.66 11.64 -17.18
CA ALA A 144 -5.03 11.34 -16.81
C ALA A 144 -5.33 11.80 -15.38
N SER A 145 -4.42 11.56 -14.45
CA SER A 145 -4.57 11.97 -13.05
C SER A 145 -4.67 13.48 -12.91
N LYS A 146 -3.83 14.22 -13.65
CA LYS A 146 -3.88 15.68 -13.67
C LYS A 146 -5.24 16.18 -14.16
N ILE A 147 -5.70 15.68 -15.31
CA ILE A 147 -6.97 16.11 -15.91
C ILE A 147 -8.15 15.75 -15.00
N ALA A 148 -8.17 14.54 -14.45
CA ALA A 148 -9.22 14.10 -13.52
C ALA A 148 -9.29 15.03 -12.29
N ASN A 149 -8.16 15.24 -11.62
CA ASN A 149 -8.11 16.07 -10.41
C ASN A 149 -8.46 17.54 -10.70
N GLU A 150 -8.07 18.10 -11.86
CA GLU A 150 -8.45 19.46 -12.29
C GLU A 150 -9.97 19.61 -12.48
N ASN A 151 -10.69 18.51 -12.75
CA ASN A 151 -12.14 18.47 -12.88
C ASN A 151 -12.85 17.93 -11.62
N GLY A 152 -12.12 17.72 -10.52
CA GLY A 152 -12.67 17.27 -9.24
C GLY A 152 -12.88 15.77 -9.09
N ALA A 153 -12.50 14.97 -10.10
CA ALA A 153 -12.52 13.51 -9.99
C ALA A 153 -11.31 13.01 -9.19
N ALA A 154 -11.53 12.00 -8.34
CA ALA A 154 -10.47 11.40 -7.55
C ALA A 154 -9.69 10.35 -8.35
N VAL A 155 -8.42 10.18 -8.01
CA VAL A 155 -7.53 9.18 -8.59
C VAL A 155 -6.98 8.31 -7.49
N VAL A 156 -6.99 7.01 -7.72
CA VAL A 156 -6.39 6.00 -6.84
C VAL A 156 -5.37 5.21 -7.64
N LEU A 157 -4.15 5.10 -7.14
CA LEU A 157 -3.20 4.10 -7.60
C LEU A 157 -3.20 2.96 -6.59
N ILE A 158 -3.53 1.74 -7.02
CA ILE A 158 -3.37 0.55 -6.19
C ILE A 158 -2.07 -0.14 -6.58
N ASN A 159 -1.20 -0.37 -5.60
CA ASN A 159 0.06 -1.10 -5.77
C ASN A 159 0.89 -0.67 -7.01
N PRO A 160 1.16 0.63 -7.20
CA PRO A 160 1.94 1.07 -8.36
C PRO A 160 3.32 0.38 -8.41
N ARG A 161 3.73 -0.01 -9.61
CA ARG A 161 5.02 -0.63 -9.93
C ARG A 161 6.04 0.36 -10.46
N LEU A 162 5.76 1.65 -10.29
CA LEU A 162 6.59 2.75 -10.78
C LEU A 162 7.98 2.80 -10.11
N ALA A 163 8.16 2.10 -8.97
CA ALA A 163 9.44 1.97 -8.28
C ALA A 163 10.33 0.83 -8.80
N SER A 164 9.74 -0.21 -9.40
CA SER A 164 10.43 -1.43 -9.79
C SER A 164 11.08 -1.28 -11.16
N GLY A 165 12.41 -1.36 -11.27
CA GLY A 165 13.11 -1.44 -12.56
C GLY A 165 13.73 -0.15 -13.11
N ASP A 166 14.06 0.83 -12.26
CA ASP A 166 14.77 2.06 -12.67
C ASP A 166 16.17 1.85 -13.28
N ALA A 167 16.67 0.60 -13.33
CA ALA A 167 17.90 0.26 -14.02
C ALA A 167 17.70 0.47 -15.54
N GLY A 168 18.23 1.58 -16.05
CA GLY A 168 18.09 1.99 -17.47
C GLY A 168 17.09 3.12 -17.71
N LEU A 169 16.25 3.47 -16.72
CA LEU A 169 15.39 4.65 -16.79
C LEU A 169 16.16 5.87 -16.26
N GLY A 170 16.40 6.85 -17.14
CA GLY A 170 17.22 8.04 -16.86
C GLY A 170 16.67 8.91 -15.71
N LEU A 171 17.52 9.79 -15.17
CA LEU A 171 17.22 10.67 -14.03
C LEU A 171 15.88 11.43 -14.13
N ASN A 172 15.49 11.83 -15.35
CA ASN A 172 14.23 12.52 -15.60
C ASN A 172 13.01 11.67 -15.24
N PHE A 173 13.04 10.37 -15.53
CA PHE A 173 11.95 9.45 -15.21
C PHE A 173 11.78 9.30 -13.69
N ARG A 174 12.90 9.16 -12.98
CA ARG A 174 12.91 9.03 -11.51
C ARG A 174 12.33 10.26 -10.83
N ARG A 175 12.74 11.46 -11.27
CA ARG A 175 12.17 12.73 -10.79
C ARG A 175 10.69 12.87 -11.11
N MET A 176 10.29 12.48 -12.32
CA MET A 176 8.89 12.52 -12.74
C MET A 176 8.01 11.66 -11.83
N ARG A 177 8.45 10.42 -11.56
CA ARG A 177 7.81 9.52 -10.61
C ARG A 177 7.77 10.09 -9.20
N GLU A 178 8.91 10.50 -8.65
CA GLU A 178 9.01 11.04 -7.29
C GLU A 178 8.07 12.23 -7.10
N ASN A 179 8.05 13.14 -8.07
CA ASN A 179 7.14 14.29 -8.06
C ASN A 179 5.67 13.86 -8.17
N PHE A 180 5.37 12.78 -8.88
CA PHE A 180 3.99 12.30 -9.03
C PHE A 180 3.50 11.62 -7.75
N LEU A 181 4.22 10.60 -7.28
CA LEU A 181 3.86 9.83 -6.09
C LEU A 181 3.95 10.68 -4.81
N GLY A 182 4.93 11.58 -4.72
CA GLY A 182 5.09 12.45 -3.55
C GLY A 182 3.98 13.49 -3.37
N ARG A 183 3.11 13.69 -4.35
CA ARG A 183 1.90 14.53 -4.25
C ARG A 183 0.64 13.76 -3.89
N MET A 184 0.69 12.44 -3.84
CA MET A 184 -0.46 11.60 -3.51
C MET A 184 -0.54 11.34 -2.01
N THR A 185 -1.76 11.27 -1.50
CA THR A 185 -2.05 10.87 -0.12
C THR A 185 -2.02 9.35 -0.01
N VAL A 186 -1.18 8.80 0.86
CA VAL A 186 -1.25 7.38 1.18
C VAL A 186 -2.45 7.15 2.10
N VAL A 187 -3.53 6.63 1.53
CA VAL A 187 -4.80 6.43 2.23
C VAL A 187 -4.84 5.08 2.94
N TYR A 188 -4.15 4.09 2.40
CA TYR A 188 -4.00 2.79 3.04
C TYR A 188 -2.62 2.19 2.72
N ALA A 189 -1.96 1.64 3.73
CA ALA A 189 -0.78 0.82 3.53
C ALA A 189 -0.72 -0.30 4.57
N LEU A 190 -0.44 -1.51 4.11
CA LEU A 190 -0.09 -2.64 4.95
C LEU A 190 1.21 -3.23 4.42
N GLN A 191 2.25 -3.18 5.26
CA GLN A 191 3.57 -3.69 4.96
C GLN A 191 4.05 -4.60 6.08
N PRO A 192 3.93 -5.93 5.90
CA PRO A 192 4.58 -6.88 6.79
C PRO A 192 6.08 -6.66 6.83
N LEU A 193 6.66 -6.86 8.01
CA LEU A 193 8.10 -6.83 8.28
C LEU A 193 8.53 -8.21 8.81
N PRO A 194 8.77 -9.20 7.92
CA PRO A 194 9.06 -10.58 8.35
C PRO A 194 10.32 -10.71 9.23
N TRP A 195 11.26 -9.77 9.10
CA TRP A 195 12.54 -9.80 9.82
C TRP A 195 12.42 -9.42 11.31
N CYS A 196 11.34 -8.76 11.74
CA CYS A 196 11.08 -8.41 13.14
C CYS A 196 9.71 -8.87 13.63
N ASN A 197 9.02 -9.72 12.86
CA ASN A 197 7.64 -10.13 13.12
C ASN A 197 6.72 -8.94 13.45
N GLY A 198 6.71 -7.96 12.55
CA GLY A 198 5.95 -6.72 12.71
C GLY A 198 5.24 -6.28 11.44
N SER A 199 4.62 -5.10 11.48
CA SER A 199 4.00 -4.47 10.32
C SER A 199 4.04 -2.95 10.42
N ILE A 200 4.32 -2.30 9.29
CA ILE A 200 4.00 -0.89 9.10
C ILE A 200 2.58 -0.80 8.55
N PHE A 201 1.75 0.01 9.22
CA PHE A 201 0.36 0.17 8.89
C PHE A 201 0.00 1.65 8.74
N LYS A 202 -0.89 1.93 7.79
CA LYS A 202 -1.52 3.22 7.61
C LYS A 202 -2.95 3.01 7.18
N ARG A 203 -3.88 3.70 7.83
CA ARG A 203 -5.27 3.83 7.41
C ARG A 203 -5.67 5.29 7.58
N PHE A 204 -6.13 5.95 6.53
CA PHE A 204 -6.68 7.29 6.62
C PHE A 204 -7.93 7.28 7.53
N PRO A 205 -8.15 8.31 8.39
CA PRO A 205 -7.33 9.52 8.60
C PRO A 205 -6.20 9.36 9.63
N GLY A 206 -5.97 8.16 10.16
CA GLY A 206 -4.96 7.86 11.19
C GLY A 206 -3.50 8.07 10.75
N GLN A 207 -2.58 8.07 11.71
CA GLN A 207 -1.13 8.24 11.48
C GLN A 207 -0.48 6.96 10.93
N TRP A 208 0.81 7.05 10.57
CA TRP A 208 1.62 5.85 10.35
C TRP A 208 1.84 5.15 11.67
N ARG A 209 1.77 3.81 11.66
CA ARG A 209 1.92 2.98 12.85
C ARG A 209 2.90 1.84 12.61
N LEU A 210 3.68 1.52 13.63
CA LEU A 210 4.50 0.32 13.72
C LEU A 210 3.90 -0.61 14.76
N TYR A 211 3.60 -1.83 14.32
CA TYR A 211 3.19 -2.94 15.16
C TYR A 211 4.31 -3.97 15.23
N LEU A 212 4.59 -4.47 16.43
CA LEU A 212 5.48 -5.62 16.66
C LEU A 212 4.72 -6.70 17.44
N GLU A 213 5.11 -7.96 17.29
CA GLU A 213 4.54 -9.07 18.07
C GLU A 213 4.60 -8.76 19.57
N ASP A 214 3.52 -9.09 20.26
CA ASP A 214 3.45 -9.03 21.71
C ASP A 214 3.95 -10.35 22.33
N GLU A 215 5.14 -10.30 22.92
CA GLU A 215 5.76 -11.45 23.59
C GLU A 215 4.88 -12.03 24.73
N ALA A 216 4.06 -11.20 25.38
CA ALA A 216 3.18 -11.65 26.45
C ALA A 216 1.89 -12.31 25.92
N ARG A 217 1.55 -12.08 24.64
CA ARG A 217 0.30 -12.53 24.02
C ARG A 217 0.58 -13.08 22.60
N PRO A 218 1.00 -14.35 22.49
CA PRO A 218 1.31 -14.96 21.20
C PRO A 218 0.17 -14.80 20.19
N GLY A 219 0.52 -14.36 18.97
CA GLY A 219 -0.44 -14.09 17.90
C GLY A 219 -1.13 -12.73 17.96
N ARG A 220 -0.77 -11.87 18.91
CA ARG A 220 -1.20 -10.46 18.97
C ARG A 220 -0.02 -9.53 18.71
N PHE A 221 -0.33 -8.32 18.28
CA PHE A 221 0.63 -7.26 18.05
C PHE A 221 0.36 -6.08 18.99
N LYS A 222 1.43 -5.41 19.44
CA LYS A 222 1.35 -4.16 20.20
C LYS A 222 1.72 -2.99 19.31
N LEU A 223 1.04 -1.85 19.50
CA LEU A 223 1.42 -0.61 18.86
C LEU A 223 2.70 -0.07 19.53
N VAL A 224 3.77 0.04 18.76
CA VAL A 224 5.08 0.50 19.24
C VAL A 224 5.29 1.98 18.98
N LYS A 225 4.87 2.47 17.81
CA LYS A 225 5.11 3.85 17.40
C LYS A 225 4.00 4.37 16.51
N GLU A 226 3.58 5.60 16.76
CA GLU A 226 2.82 6.42 15.80
C GLU A 226 3.70 7.56 15.27
N SER A 227 3.56 7.89 13.98
CA SER A 227 4.33 8.95 13.33
C SER A 227 3.59 9.61 12.17
N TYR A 228 3.92 10.87 11.88
CA TYR A 228 3.39 11.61 10.72
C TYR A 228 3.93 11.11 9.39
N GLN A 229 5.13 10.54 9.40
CA GLN A 229 5.81 9.99 8.23
C GLN A 229 6.00 8.48 8.38
N ARG A 230 6.07 7.79 7.24
CA ARG A 230 6.35 6.36 7.22
C ARG A 230 7.76 6.11 7.75
N LEU A 231 7.88 5.29 8.80
CA LEU A 231 9.17 4.79 9.27
C LEU A 231 9.81 3.92 8.19
N ALA A 232 11.06 4.20 7.85
CA ALA A 232 11.82 3.45 6.86
C ALA A 232 13.33 3.57 7.13
N GLY A 233 14.12 2.66 6.53
CA GLY A 233 15.58 2.66 6.64
C GLY A 233 16.05 2.62 8.10
N ASP A 234 17.12 3.38 8.38
CA ASP A 234 17.76 3.41 9.70
C ASP A 234 16.82 3.84 10.82
N GLU A 235 15.86 4.75 10.56
CA GLU A 235 14.90 5.20 11.58
C GLU A 235 13.97 4.06 12.04
N LEU A 236 13.48 3.26 11.10
CA LEU A 236 12.69 2.07 11.42
C LEU A 236 13.51 1.09 12.27
N ASP A 237 14.77 0.93 11.92
CA ASP A 237 15.67 -0.02 12.58
C ASP A 237 15.97 0.40 14.00
N ASP A 238 16.26 1.67 14.22
CA ASP A 238 16.53 2.21 15.54
C ASP A 238 15.33 2.02 16.47
N VAL A 239 14.11 2.28 15.99
CA VAL A 239 12.87 2.08 16.76
C VAL A 239 12.67 0.59 17.09
N VAL A 240 12.82 -0.30 16.12
CA VAL A 240 12.63 -1.74 16.32
C VAL A 240 13.69 -2.30 17.26
N MET A 241 14.95 -1.89 17.10
CA MET A 241 16.03 -2.35 17.96
C MET A 241 15.89 -1.84 19.39
N ALA A 242 15.41 -0.61 19.59
CA ALA A 242 15.13 -0.09 20.92
C ALA A 242 14.06 -0.93 21.66
N GLU A 243 13.03 -1.42 20.96
CA GLU A 243 12.02 -2.29 21.56
C GLU A 243 12.55 -3.67 21.96
N PHE A 244 13.51 -4.22 21.21
CA PHE A 244 14.13 -5.52 21.52
C PHE A 244 15.27 -5.44 22.55
N ARG A 245 15.64 -4.24 23.03
CA ARG A 245 16.66 -4.11 24.07
C ARG A 245 16.17 -4.73 25.39
N PRO A 246 16.99 -5.55 26.08
CA PRO A 246 16.66 -6.01 27.42
C PRO A 246 16.50 -4.82 28.36
N LYS A 247 15.34 -4.70 29.00
CA LYS A 247 15.13 -3.71 30.06
C LYS A 247 15.66 -4.30 31.38
N GLY A 248 16.46 -3.51 32.12
CA GLY A 248 16.97 -3.93 33.43
C GLY A 248 15.84 -4.08 34.47
N GLU A 249 16.14 -4.65 35.63
CA GLU A 249 15.16 -4.90 36.72
C GLU A 249 14.42 -3.62 37.18
N ASP A 250 15.02 -2.45 36.97
CA ASP A 250 14.48 -1.14 37.38
C ASP A 250 13.83 -0.35 36.23
N GLY A 251 13.74 -0.93 35.02
CA GLY A 251 13.19 -0.27 33.84
C GLY A 251 14.10 0.76 33.18
N GLU A 252 15.34 0.94 33.67
CA GLU A 252 16.36 1.75 33.00
C GLU A 252 16.83 1.07 31.70
N GLU A 253 16.96 1.86 30.64
CA GLU A 253 17.57 1.42 29.38
C GLU A 253 19.04 1.08 29.65
N ILE A 254 19.40 -0.19 29.49
CA ILE A 254 20.80 -0.62 29.54
C ILE A 254 21.50 -0.03 28.30
N GLU A 255 22.58 0.74 28.48
CA GLU A 255 23.36 1.25 27.35
C GLU A 255 23.77 0.10 26.42
N ALA A 256 23.47 0.26 25.12
CA ALA A 256 23.71 -0.78 24.13
C ALA A 256 25.18 -1.22 24.14
N GLY A 257 25.42 -2.45 24.60
CA GLY A 257 26.76 -3.01 24.71
C GLY A 257 27.40 -3.24 23.34
N ALA A 258 28.71 -3.52 23.31
CA ALA A 258 29.41 -3.87 22.07
C ALA A 258 28.79 -5.07 21.33
N VAL A 259 28.16 -5.98 22.07
CA VAL A 259 27.46 -7.16 21.54
C VAL A 259 26.13 -6.78 20.88
N GLU A 260 25.40 -5.79 21.38
CA GLU A 260 24.14 -5.33 20.79
C GLU A 260 24.35 -4.51 19.51
N LYS A 261 25.43 -3.74 19.42
CA LYS A 261 25.83 -3.13 18.14
C LYS A 261 26.10 -4.20 17.08
N VAL A 262 26.62 -5.35 17.48
CA VAL A 262 26.80 -6.51 16.60
C VAL A 262 25.45 -7.12 16.22
N PHE A 263 24.46 -7.21 17.12
CA PHE A 263 23.09 -7.61 16.75
C PHE A 263 22.42 -6.62 15.79
N GLY A 264 22.64 -5.31 15.95
CA GLY A 264 22.31 -4.24 14.99
C GLY A 264 22.79 -4.54 13.58
N ILE A 265 24.08 -4.86 13.48
CA ILE A 265 24.76 -5.22 12.24
C ILE A 265 24.26 -6.57 11.70
N VAL A 266 23.97 -7.55 12.57
CA VAL A 266 23.44 -8.85 12.16
C VAL A 266 22.02 -8.70 11.62
N ALA A 267 21.14 -7.89 12.21
CA ALA A 267 19.79 -7.65 11.71
C ALA A 267 19.79 -6.89 10.38
N SER A 268 20.71 -5.92 10.19
CA SER A 268 20.89 -5.25 8.90
C SER A 268 21.49 -6.20 7.85
N MET A 269 22.42 -7.08 8.23
CA MET A 269 22.91 -8.17 7.37
C MET A 269 21.82 -9.21 7.06
N GLN A 270 20.96 -9.55 8.01
CA GLN A 270 19.84 -10.48 7.83
C GLN A 270 18.85 -9.91 6.82
N ARG A 271 18.52 -8.60 6.92
CA ARG A 271 17.71 -7.90 5.92
C ARG A 271 18.41 -7.86 4.56
N PHE A 272 19.69 -7.54 4.51
CA PHE A 272 20.45 -7.58 3.26
C PHE A 272 20.44 -8.98 2.62
N MET A 273 20.68 -10.04 3.39
CA MET A 273 20.63 -11.42 2.91
C MET A 273 19.23 -11.85 2.46
N ASN A 274 18.18 -11.46 3.19
CA ASN A 274 16.80 -11.75 2.79
C ASN A 274 16.36 -10.93 1.58
N SER A 275 16.95 -9.76 1.38
CA SER A 275 16.69 -8.90 0.22
C SER A 275 17.35 -9.42 -1.07
N LEU A 276 18.38 -10.28 -0.95
CA LEU A 276 19.10 -10.89 -2.08
C LEU A 276 18.53 -12.24 -2.54
N ARG A 277 17.48 -12.75 -1.88
CA ARG A 277 16.76 -13.98 -2.25
C ARG A 277 15.51 -13.64 -3.02
#